data_AF-A0A9P6P0W5-F1
#
_entry.id   AF-A0A9P6P0W5-F1
#
_cell.length_a   1.000
_cell.length_b   1.000
_cell.length_c   1.000
_cell.angle_alpha   90.00
_cell.angle_beta   90.00
_cell.angle_gamma   90.00
#
_symmetry.space_group_name_H-M   'P 1'
#
loop_
_entity.id
_entity.type
_entity.pdbx_description
1 polymer ?
#
loop_
_entity_poly.entity_id
_entity_poly.type
_entity_poly.pdbx_seq_one_letter_code
_entity_poly.pdbx_strand_id
1 'polypeptide(L)'
;MDINTPPPSTAIYASMDGHKNSAGMPPSSGIFTNQDRHTIQSREPFTHSGITNSKQLRPFLDKFRIEGTDQDARLELLREFLDKLRKNVPDQEALAQSLDVLCMTAMSKFPSSDRTGAFAHIFAAALKIQDEGGKKNGKTLQDKMIREFKVYYHQMSTSNFPISYGLSDDSRIDLFDAILARAIESPLKEQQWKMLTKLAKQLRSSEWTRDRNGLRALAGEPYDPRPELETQFDNLLSKIPLLDAVGRAKLSTELAKGLFLLYCLDKKLVLDRYRDLRKWVEALPEIFQAKPRNALGRAIQWLPEEERMAEYRYMLNAAKQLLTDKGEALAGLPEALVNLTATEQDKELKVWKDELIPKLEQASDRKQVGHAFIPVLRNLTSTSTSEVGLSIVLNSLKEMSVENNEDRLLLHELKLNITANSDRGFSSETLGSVLDLLKKSEPTDWKDHLLDLDNWLRLKMLKNRENRLLPIEKRIKDELSELNLQPRFEPITDPLLAALEPWRNDRHATDQSDNNRRHQSIADWIKARLGRQ
;
A
#
# COMPACT_ATOMS: atom_id res chain seq x y z
N MET A 1 -10.43 -9.57 51.08
CA MET A 1 -11.62 -10.43 51.03
C MET A 1 -12.12 -10.40 49.60
N ASP A 2 -11.61 -11.35 48.82
CA ASP A 2 -12.06 -11.71 47.47
C ASP A 2 -13.41 -12.43 47.54
N ILE A 3 -14.38 -12.02 46.72
CA ILE A 3 -15.42 -12.91 46.16
C ILE A 3 -15.91 -12.29 44.84
N ASN A 4 -15.49 -12.86 43.70
CA ASN A 4 -16.35 -13.13 42.54
C ASN A 4 -15.54 -13.86 41.45
N THR A 5 -15.40 -15.17 41.66
CA THR A 5 -14.90 -16.14 40.68
C THR A 5 -16.10 -16.99 40.23
N PRO A 6 -16.31 -17.24 38.93
CA PRO A 6 -17.39 -18.13 38.45
C PRO A 6 -16.99 -19.62 38.60
N PRO A 7 -17.97 -20.56 38.73
CA PRO A 7 -17.69 -21.98 38.99
C PRO A 7 -17.31 -22.76 37.71
N PRO A 8 -16.73 -23.97 37.85
CA PRO A 8 -15.93 -24.62 36.81
C PRO A 8 -16.70 -25.58 35.89
N SER A 9 -16.06 -25.84 34.76
CA SER A 9 -16.41 -26.79 33.69
C SER A 9 -16.62 -28.24 34.17
N THR A 10 -17.77 -28.83 33.82
CA THR A 10 -17.97 -30.28 33.83
C THR A 10 -17.65 -30.84 32.46
N ALA A 11 -16.47 -31.42 32.32
CA ALA A 11 -16.10 -32.29 31.21
C ALA A 11 -16.69 -33.68 31.46
N ILE A 12 -17.53 -34.17 30.55
CA ILE A 12 -17.89 -35.59 30.48
C ILE A 12 -16.85 -36.25 29.58
N TYR A 13 -15.89 -36.93 30.21
CA TYR A 13 -15.05 -37.94 29.58
C TYR A 13 -15.88 -39.21 29.38
N ALA A 14 -16.05 -39.62 28.13
CA ALA A 14 -16.33 -41.02 27.80
C ALA A 14 -15.20 -41.50 26.87
N SER A 15 -14.25 -42.19 27.51
CA SER A 15 -13.29 -43.10 26.89
C SER A 15 -14.05 -44.28 26.27
N MET A 16 -13.64 -44.74 25.09
CA MET A 16 -13.23 -46.13 24.86
C MET A 16 -12.76 -46.31 23.41
N ASP A 17 -11.45 -46.51 23.28
CA ASP A 17 -10.82 -47.13 22.13
C ASP A 17 -11.12 -48.64 22.09
N GLY A 18 -11.24 -49.16 20.88
CA GLY A 18 -10.79 -50.51 20.54
C GLY A 18 -11.89 -51.58 20.47
N HIS A 19 -12.20 -52.03 19.24
CA HIS A 19 -12.04 -53.44 18.87
C HIS A 19 -11.98 -53.60 17.34
N LYS A 20 -10.95 -54.34 16.91
CA LYS A 20 -10.66 -54.81 15.56
C LYS A 20 -11.51 -56.05 15.21
N ASN A 21 -11.68 -56.24 13.89
CA ASN A 21 -11.93 -57.49 13.14
C ASN A 21 -13.32 -58.15 13.28
N SER A 22 -14.06 -58.31 12.17
CA SER A 22 -13.90 -59.41 11.20
C SER A 22 -15.09 -59.52 10.23
N ALA A 23 -14.80 -60.23 9.13
CA ALA A 23 -15.53 -60.48 7.89
C ALA A 23 -16.98 -61.02 7.99
N GLY A 24 -17.74 -60.77 6.91
CA GLY A 24 -18.98 -61.50 6.58
C GLY A 24 -19.61 -61.02 5.27
N MET A 25 -19.29 -61.68 4.16
CA MET A 25 -19.95 -61.55 2.85
C MET A 25 -21.31 -62.32 2.81
N PRO A 26 -22.17 -62.11 1.78
CA PRO A 26 -23.64 -62.15 1.85
C PRO A 26 -24.29 -63.46 1.36
N PRO A 27 -25.64 -63.53 1.30
CA PRO A 27 -26.32 -63.76 0.02
C PRO A 27 -27.61 -62.90 -0.12
N SER A 28 -28.03 -62.35 -1.26
CA SER A 28 -28.48 -62.92 -2.55
C SER A 28 -29.85 -63.64 -2.53
N SER A 29 -30.81 -62.98 -3.20
CA SER A 29 -31.89 -63.51 -4.06
C SER A 29 -33.13 -64.23 -3.46
N GLY A 30 -34.32 -63.72 -3.83
CA GLY A 30 -35.60 -64.43 -3.71
C GLY A 30 -36.76 -63.63 -4.34
N ILE A 31 -37.17 -64.05 -5.54
CA ILE A 31 -38.30 -63.54 -6.36
C ILE A 31 -39.58 -64.34 -6.06
N PHE A 32 -40.76 -63.74 -6.34
CA PHE A 32 -42.13 -64.24 -6.64
C PHE A 32 -43.19 -63.51 -5.76
N THR A 33 -44.36 -62.98 -6.19
CA THR A 33 -45.06 -62.64 -7.45
C THR A 33 -46.36 -61.89 -7.06
N ASN A 34 -46.86 -61.01 -7.95
CA ASN A 34 -48.28 -60.62 -8.27
C ASN A 34 -49.34 -60.64 -7.15
N GLN A 35 -50.10 -59.57 -6.85
CA GLN A 35 -51.17 -58.87 -7.59
C GLN A 35 -51.58 -57.67 -6.68
N ASP A 36 -51.81 -56.43 -7.10
CA ASP A 36 -52.97 -55.97 -7.87
C ASP A 36 -52.75 -54.54 -8.40
N ARG A 37 -53.28 -54.30 -9.60
CA ARG A 37 -53.44 -52.98 -10.22
C ARG A 37 -54.73 -52.34 -9.71
N HIS A 38 -54.67 -51.06 -9.33
CA HIS A 38 -55.45 -49.95 -9.89
C HIS A 38 -55.57 -48.80 -8.87
N THR A 39 -54.73 -47.78 -9.02
CA THR A 39 -55.19 -46.37 -9.02
C THR A 39 -54.12 -45.52 -9.69
N ILE A 40 -54.44 -45.09 -10.89
CA ILE A 40 -53.74 -44.03 -11.61
C ILE A 40 -54.11 -42.73 -10.88
N GLN A 41 -53.16 -42.19 -10.12
CA GLN A 41 -53.03 -40.75 -9.93
C GLN A 41 -51.61 -40.39 -10.34
N SER A 42 -51.52 -39.90 -11.57
CA SER A 42 -50.39 -39.20 -12.15
C SER A 42 -49.94 -38.06 -11.22
N ARG A 43 -48.96 -38.34 -10.37
CA ARG A 43 -47.98 -37.34 -9.95
C ARG A 43 -46.89 -37.34 -10.99
N GLU A 44 -46.97 -36.40 -11.93
CA GLU A 44 -45.80 -36.00 -12.71
C GLU A 44 -44.70 -35.58 -11.73
N PRO A 45 -43.48 -36.12 -11.83
CA PRO A 45 -42.36 -35.54 -11.13
C PRO A 45 -42.05 -34.20 -11.81
N PHE A 46 -42.05 -33.12 -11.03
CA PHE A 46 -41.52 -31.82 -11.41
C PHE A 46 -40.05 -31.98 -11.85
N THR A 47 -39.82 -32.24 -13.14
CA THR A 47 -38.50 -32.33 -13.77
C THR A 47 -38.31 -31.15 -14.72
N HIS A 48 -38.18 -29.92 -14.22
CA HIS A 48 -37.95 -28.74 -15.08
C HIS A 48 -36.70 -27.90 -14.74
N SER A 49 -35.82 -28.29 -13.80
CA SER A 49 -34.60 -27.52 -13.49
C SER A 49 -33.25 -28.18 -13.87
N GLY A 50 -33.18 -29.50 -14.05
CA GLY A 50 -31.90 -30.19 -14.28
C GLY A 50 -31.38 -30.21 -15.73
N ILE A 51 -32.28 -30.11 -16.72
CA ILE A 51 -31.96 -30.38 -18.14
C ILE A 51 -31.55 -29.11 -18.91
N THR A 52 -31.94 -27.93 -18.43
CA THR A 52 -31.61 -26.63 -19.03
C THR A 52 -30.18 -26.16 -18.68
N ASN A 53 -29.69 -26.47 -17.47
CA ASN A 53 -28.37 -26.04 -16.99
C ASN A 53 -27.19 -26.80 -17.61
N SER A 54 -27.31 -28.11 -17.79
CA SER A 54 -26.23 -28.93 -18.38
C SER A 54 -26.00 -28.65 -19.87
N LYS A 55 -27.05 -28.27 -20.60
CA LYS A 55 -27.00 -27.93 -22.03
C LYS A 55 -26.26 -26.61 -22.32
N GLN A 56 -26.34 -25.63 -21.42
CA GLN A 56 -25.66 -24.34 -21.59
C GLN A 56 -24.24 -24.33 -21.00
N LEU A 57 -23.98 -25.15 -19.98
CA LEU A 57 -22.70 -25.21 -19.29
C LEU A 57 -21.56 -25.79 -20.16
N ARG A 58 -21.81 -26.88 -20.90
CA ARG A 58 -20.75 -27.50 -21.73
C ARG A 58 -20.25 -26.55 -22.83
N PRO A 59 -21.12 -25.94 -23.66
CA PRO A 59 -20.67 -24.98 -24.68
C PRO A 59 -19.95 -23.75 -24.12
N PHE A 60 -20.32 -23.30 -22.90
CA PHE A 60 -19.62 -22.23 -22.22
C PHE A 60 -18.18 -22.63 -21.83
N LEU A 61 -18.02 -23.79 -21.19
CA LEU A 61 -16.71 -24.29 -20.76
C LEU A 61 -15.77 -24.54 -21.94
N ASP A 62 -16.31 -24.99 -23.08
CA ASP A 62 -15.53 -25.19 -24.30
C ASP A 62 -15.03 -23.85 -24.88
N LYS A 63 -15.85 -22.79 -24.84
CA LYS A 63 -15.43 -21.43 -25.22
C LYS A 63 -14.39 -20.84 -24.25
N PHE A 64 -14.51 -21.14 -22.97
CA PHE A 64 -13.59 -20.63 -21.95
C PHE A 64 -12.20 -21.28 -22.01
N ARG A 65 -12.10 -22.49 -22.58
CA ARG A 65 -10.87 -23.28 -22.68
C ARG A 65 -9.93 -22.84 -23.81
N ILE A 66 -10.34 -21.91 -24.67
CA ILE A 66 -9.54 -21.48 -25.83
C ILE A 66 -8.23 -20.82 -25.35
N GLU A 67 -7.13 -21.58 -25.48
CA GLU A 67 -5.77 -21.16 -25.17
C GLU A 67 -5.36 -19.96 -26.05
N GLY A 68 -4.73 -18.94 -25.45
CA GLY A 68 -4.31 -17.71 -26.14
C GLY A 68 -5.26 -16.52 -26.04
N THR A 69 -6.45 -16.70 -25.45
CA THR A 69 -7.35 -15.57 -25.12
C THR A 69 -6.77 -14.74 -23.97
N ASP A 70 -7.01 -13.43 -23.94
CA ASP A 70 -6.63 -12.60 -22.80
C ASP A 70 -7.43 -12.97 -21.53
N GLN A 71 -6.83 -12.82 -20.35
CA GLN A 71 -7.46 -13.16 -19.07
C GLN A 71 -8.73 -12.34 -18.84
N ASP A 72 -8.70 -11.04 -19.15
CA ASP A 72 -9.86 -10.15 -18.93
C ASP A 72 -11.01 -10.54 -19.85
N ALA A 73 -10.71 -10.87 -21.11
CA ALA A 73 -11.71 -11.35 -22.06
C ALA A 73 -12.38 -12.66 -21.60
N ARG A 74 -11.63 -13.58 -20.98
CA ARG A 74 -12.22 -14.79 -20.41
C ARG A 74 -13.09 -14.48 -19.20
N LEU A 75 -12.63 -13.66 -18.26
CA LEU A 75 -13.45 -13.29 -17.09
C LEU A 75 -14.73 -12.54 -17.48
N GLU A 76 -14.70 -11.74 -18.56
CA GLU A 76 -15.91 -11.10 -19.10
C GLU A 76 -16.91 -12.12 -19.66
N LEU A 77 -16.46 -13.18 -20.34
CA LEU A 77 -17.33 -14.28 -20.77
C LEU A 77 -18.01 -14.98 -19.59
N LEU A 78 -17.30 -15.20 -18.48
CA LEU A 78 -17.88 -15.75 -17.26
C LEU A 78 -18.93 -14.80 -16.68
N ARG A 79 -18.65 -13.50 -16.65
CA ARG A 79 -19.58 -12.49 -16.16
C ARG A 79 -20.88 -12.48 -16.97
N GLU A 80 -20.79 -12.43 -18.29
CA GLU A 80 -21.96 -12.52 -19.17
C GLU A 80 -22.77 -13.80 -18.94
N PHE A 81 -22.09 -14.91 -18.70
CA PHE A 81 -22.74 -16.19 -18.43
C PHE A 81 -23.49 -16.17 -17.10
N LEU A 82 -22.88 -15.63 -16.04
CA LEU A 82 -23.52 -15.47 -14.73
C LEU A 82 -24.72 -14.51 -14.79
N ASP A 83 -24.62 -13.42 -15.55
CA ASP A 83 -25.73 -12.49 -15.75
C ASP A 83 -26.89 -13.14 -16.54
N LYS A 84 -26.59 -13.94 -17.57
CA LYS A 84 -27.58 -14.73 -18.31
C LYS A 84 -28.25 -15.76 -17.42
N LEU A 85 -27.49 -16.48 -16.59
CA LEU A 85 -28.02 -17.44 -15.63
C LEU A 85 -28.99 -16.78 -14.65
N ARG A 86 -28.60 -15.64 -14.07
CA ARG A 86 -29.46 -14.90 -13.12
C ARG A 86 -30.76 -14.41 -13.76
N LYS A 87 -30.72 -13.97 -15.02
CA LYS A 87 -31.91 -13.52 -15.75
C LYS A 87 -32.86 -14.66 -16.13
N ASN A 88 -32.29 -15.83 -16.44
CA ASN A 88 -33.05 -16.97 -16.97
C ASN A 88 -33.58 -17.91 -15.87
N VAL A 89 -33.01 -17.86 -14.67
CA VAL A 89 -33.40 -18.72 -13.53
C VAL A 89 -33.93 -17.83 -12.40
N PRO A 90 -35.25 -17.54 -12.39
CA PRO A 90 -35.84 -16.65 -11.38
C PRO A 90 -35.93 -17.29 -9.98
N ASP A 91 -35.96 -18.62 -9.92
CA ASP A 91 -35.99 -19.38 -8.66
C ASP A 91 -34.60 -19.41 -7.98
N GLN A 92 -34.53 -18.94 -6.73
CA GLN A 92 -33.27 -18.81 -5.98
C GLN A 92 -32.63 -20.18 -5.67
N GLU A 93 -33.45 -21.21 -5.43
CA GLU A 93 -32.96 -22.57 -5.14
C GLU A 93 -32.36 -23.21 -6.41
N ALA A 94 -33.02 -23.09 -7.55
CA ALA A 94 -32.50 -23.52 -8.84
C ALA A 94 -31.25 -22.72 -9.25
N LEU A 95 -31.18 -21.42 -8.95
CA LEU A 95 -30.00 -20.61 -9.21
C LEU A 95 -28.82 -21.08 -8.35
N ALA A 96 -29.03 -21.36 -7.06
CA ALA A 96 -28.00 -21.91 -6.17
C ALA A 96 -27.47 -23.26 -6.68
N GLN A 97 -28.36 -24.17 -7.11
CA GLN A 97 -27.96 -25.45 -7.71
C GLN A 97 -27.16 -25.26 -9.01
N SER A 98 -27.54 -24.28 -9.83
CA SER A 98 -26.83 -23.96 -11.08
C SER A 98 -25.42 -23.46 -10.82
N LEU A 99 -25.25 -22.56 -9.85
CA LEU A 99 -23.94 -22.06 -9.44
C LEU A 99 -23.09 -23.15 -8.77
N ASP A 100 -23.70 -24.05 -8.00
CA ASP A 100 -23.00 -25.20 -7.42
C ASP A 100 -22.42 -26.11 -8.51
N VAL A 101 -23.24 -26.48 -9.50
CA VAL A 101 -22.79 -27.31 -10.62
C VAL A 101 -21.71 -26.60 -11.43
N LEU A 102 -21.86 -25.31 -11.70
CA LEU A 102 -20.85 -24.48 -12.36
C LEU A 102 -19.54 -24.51 -11.56
N CYS A 103 -19.58 -24.19 -10.27
CA CYS A 103 -18.40 -24.14 -9.42
C CYS A 103 -17.66 -25.48 -9.38
N MET A 104 -18.38 -26.57 -9.05
CA MET A 104 -17.80 -27.89 -8.88
C MET A 104 -17.27 -28.48 -10.19
N THR A 105 -17.87 -28.13 -11.34
CA THR A 105 -17.48 -28.68 -12.65
C THR A 105 -16.45 -27.82 -13.38
N ALA A 106 -16.47 -26.50 -13.18
CA ALA A 106 -15.69 -25.56 -13.97
C ALA A 106 -14.35 -25.20 -13.36
N MET A 107 -14.25 -25.16 -12.03
CA MET A 107 -13.04 -24.71 -11.34
C MET A 107 -11.78 -25.51 -11.70
N SER A 108 -11.91 -26.81 -11.94
CA SER A 108 -10.80 -27.66 -12.39
C SER A 108 -10.46 -27.51 -13.88
N LYS A 109 -11.41 -26.98 -14.67
CA LYS A 109 -11.29 -26.78 -16.12
C LYS A 109 -10.81 -25.39 -16.50
N PHE A 110 -10.89 -24.42 -15.59
CA PHE A 110 -10.34 -23.10 -15.82
C PHE A 110 -8.80 -23.12 -15.86
N PRO A 111 -8.16 -22.30 -16.70
CA PRO A 111 -6.71 -22.08 -16.67
C PRO A 111 -6.24 -21.67 -15.28
N SER A 112 -5.08 -22.16 -14.85
CA SER A 112 -4.57 -21.93 -13.49
C SER A 112 -4.45 -20.44 -13.13
N SER A 113 -4.16 -19.57 -14.11
CA SER A 113 -4.11 -18.11 -13.97
C SER A 113 -5.44 -17.46 -13.60
N ASP A 114 -6.55 -18.08 -14.01
CA ASP A 114 -7.88 -17.45 -13.96
C ASP A 114 -8.74 -17.99 -12.83
N ARG A 115 -8.36 -19.12 -12.22
CA ARG A 115 -9.17 -19.83 -11.21
C ARG A 115 -9.57 -18.95 -10.04
N THR A 116 -8.66 -18.12 -9.52
CA THR A 116 -8.98 -17.24 -8.39
C THR A 116 -9.95 -16.12 -8.78
N GLY A 117 -9.82 -15.57 -10.00
CA GLY A 117 -10.77 -14.59 -10.52
C GLY A 117 -12.15 -15.22 -10.78
N ALA A 118 -12.19 -16.39 -11.40
CA ALA A 118 -13.42 -17.13 -11.64
C ALA A 118 -14.11 -17.55 -10.34
N PHE A 119 -13.34 -17.97 -9.33
CA PHE A 119 -13.84 -18.24 -7.99
C PHE A 119 -14.49 -16.98 -7.40
N ALA A 120 -13.84 -15.82 -7.49
CA ALA A 120 -14.38 -14.57 -6.96
C ALA A 120 -15.70 -14.16 -7.64
N HIS A 121 -15.82 -14.30 -8.96
CA HIS A 121 -17.07 -14.04 -9.70
C HIS A 121 -18.21 -14.97 -9.29
N ILE A 122 -17.95 -16.28 -9.21
CA ILE A 122 -18.98 -17.26 -8.81
C ILE A 122 -19.37 -17.03 -7.34
N PHE A 123 -18.40 -16.72 -6.48
CA PHE A 123 -18.63 -16.44 -5.07
C PHE A 123 -19.47 -15.16 -4.88
N ALA A 124 -19.18 -14.10 -5.64
CA ALA A 124 -19.98 -12.89 -5.67
C ALA A 124 -21.39 -13.13 -6.21
N ALA A 125 -21.56 -14.00 -7.22
CA ALA A 125 -22.89 -14.40 -7.68
C ALA A 125 -23.67 -15.14 -6.59
N ALA A 126 -23.01 -16.00 -5.83
CA ALA A 126 -23.62 -16.73 -4.70
C ALA A 126 -24.01 -15.80 -3.53
N LEU A 127 -23.37 -14.63 -3.37
CA LEU A 127 -23.76 -13.61 -2.38
C LEU A 127 -25.08 -12.93 -2.70
N LYS A 128 -25.46 -12.87 -3.99
CA LYS A 128 -26.69 -12.21 -4.44
C LYS A 128 -27.94 -13.10 -4.38
N ILE A 129 -27.78 -14.35 -3.92
CA ILE A 129 -28.89 -15.28 -3.71
C ILE A 129 -29.56 -14.92 -2.39
N GLN A 130 -30.85 -14.61 -2.45
CA GLN A 130 -31.63 -14.29 -1.26
C GLN A 130 -31.99 -15.56 -0.49
N ASP A 131 -31.86 -15.51 0.83
CA ASP A 131 -32.28 -16.58 1.72
C ASP A 131 -33.80 -16.47 1.94
N GLU A 132 -34.59 -17.28 1.23
CA GLU A 132 -36.05 -17.31 1.33
C GLU A 132 -36.55 -18.41 2.28
N GLY A 133 -37.56 -18.11 3.10
CA GLY A 133 -38.27 -19.11 3.91
C GLY A 133 -37.41 -19.86 4.94
N GLY A 134 -36.30 -19.26 5.41
CA GLY A 134 -35.37 -19.89 6.35
C GLY A 134 -34.35 -20.84 5.71
N LYS A 135 -34.37 -21.04 4.38
CA LYS A 135 -33.34 -21.79 3.66
C LYS A 135 -32.19 -20.86 3.31
N LYS A 136 -30.99 -21.14 3.85
CA LYS A 136 -29.78 -20.32 3.63
C LYS A 136 -29.01 -20.70 2.37
N ASN A 137 -29.68 -20.74 1.23
CA ASN A 137 -29.16 -21.32 -0.01
C ASN A 137 -27.85 -20.66 -0.47
N GLY A 138 -27.76 -19.32 -0.35
CA GLY A 138 -26.55 -18.57 -0.71
C GLY A 138 -25.38 -18.86 0.24
N LYS A 139 -25.62 -18.77 1.56
CA LYS A 139 -24.59 -19.06 2.57
C LYS A 139 -24.11 -20.52 2.51
N THR A 140 -25.02 -21.48 2.37
CA THR A 140 -24.67 -22.90 2.26
C THR A 140 -23.79 -23.18 1.04
N LEU A 141 -24.08 -22.56 -0.10
CA LEU A 141 -23.23 -22.67 -1.29
C LEU A 141 -21.85 -22.07 -1.04
N GLN A 142 -21.76 -20.88 -0.45
CA GLN A 142 -20.47 -20.25 -0.15
C GLN A 142 -19.62 -21.10 0.81
N ASP A 143 -20.23 -21.66 1.86
CA ASP A 143 -19.52 -22.49 2.83
C ASP A 143 -19.03 -23.79 2.17
N LYS A 144 -19.81 -24.36 1.25
CA LYS A 144 -19.38 -25.46 0.39
C LYS A 144 -18.20 -25.04 -0.50
N MET A 145 -18.29 -23.90 -1.18
CA MET A 145 -17.21 -23.38 -2.02
C MET A 145 -15.91 -23.20 -1.23
N ILE A 146 -15.96 -22.62 -0.03
CA ILE A 146 -14.78 -22.43 0.83
C ILE A 146 -14.16 -23.76 1.23
N ARG A 147 -14.98 -24.76 1.57
CA ARG A 147 -14.50 -26.09 1.96
C ARG A 147 -13.78 -26.80 0.82
N GLU A 148 -14.41 -26.83 -0.36
CA GLU A 148 -13.85 -27.54 -1.53
C GLU A 148 -12.68 -26.78 -2.18
N PHE A 149 -12.70 -25.45 -2.11
CA PHE A 149 -11.75 -24.57 -2.81
C PHE A 149 -10.99 -23.64 -1.85
N LYS A 150 -10.57 -24.17 -0.70
CA LYS A 150 -9.91 -23.43 0.37
C LYS A 150 -8.71 -22.60 -0.11
N VAL A 151 -7.92 -23.12 -1.05
CA VAL A 151 -6.76 -22.42 -1.61
C VAL A 151 -7.19 -21.14 -2.33
N TYR A 152 -8.24 -21.19 -3.15
CA TYR A 152 -8.72 -20.03 -3.90
C TYR A 152 -9.40 -19.00 -2.98
N TYR A 153 -10.16 -19.46 -1.98
CA TYR A 153 -10.68 -18.55 -0.96
C TYR A 153 -9.56 -17.88 -0.15
N HIS A 154 -8.53 -18.63 0.23
CA HIS A 154 -7.38 -18.06 0.95
C HIS A 154 -6.63 -17.05 0.09
N GLN A 155 -6.36 -17.37 -1.17
CA GLN A 155 -5.72 -16.43 -2.10
C GLN A 155 -6.57 -15.18 -2.29
N MET A 156 -7.87 -15.30 -2.53
CA MET A 156 -8.79 -14.18 -2.68
C MET A 156 -8.87 -13.30 -1.42
N SER A 157 -8.93 -13.91 -0.23
CA SER A 157 -9.08 -13.20 1.07
C SER A 157 -7.78 -12.63 1.64
N THR A 158 -6.62 -13.04 1.12
CA THR A 158 -5.31 -12.56 1.59
C THR A 158 -4.46 -11.87 0.53
N SER A 159 -4.95 -11.84 -0.72
CA SER A 159 -4.41 -11.01 -1.79
C SER A 159 -5.19 -9.70 -1.87
N ASN A 160 -4.58 -8.64 -2.40
CA ASN A 160 -5.37 -7.48 -2.84
C ASN A 160 -6.34 -8.02 -3.90
N PHE A 161 -7.63 -7.67 -3.88
CA PHE A 161 -8.51 -7.93 -5.02
C PHE A 161 -7.82 -7.27 -6.22
N PRO A 162 -7.17 -8.02 -7.12
CA PRO A 162 -6.54 -7.38 -8.24
C PRO A 162 -7.67 -6.84 -9.10
N ILE A 163 -7.51 -5.60 -9.54
CA ILE A 163 -8.35 -4.96 -10.56
C ILE A 163 -8.52 -5.90 -11.77
N SER A 164 -7.54 -6.78 -12.01
CA SER A 164 -7.53 -7.86 -13.01
C SER A 164 -8.60 -8.95 -12.82
N TYR A 165 -9.42 -8.90 -11.77
CA TYR A 165 -10.59 -9.77 -11.69
C TYR A 165 -11.82 -9.17 -12.37
N GLY A 166 -11.84 -7.88 -12.74
CA GLY A 166 -12.95 -7.30 -13.52
C GLY A 166 -14.31 -7.32 -12.81
N LEU A 167 -14.34 -7.38 -11.47
CA LEU A 167 -15.57 -7.38 -10.69
C LEU A 167 -16.27 -6.00 -10.73
N SER A 168 -17.60 -6.01 -10.80
CA SER A 168 -18.39 -4.78 -10.60
C SER A 168 -18.16 -4.20 -9.21
N ASP A 169 -18.41 -2.90 -9.06
CA ASP A 169 -18.26 -2.19 -7.79
C ASP A 169 -19.09 -2.83 -6.66
N ASP A 170 -20.38 -3.03 -6.88
CA ASP A 170 -21.27 -3.67 -5.89
C ASP A 170 -20.78 -5.06 -5.47
N SER A 171 -20.34 -5.87 -6.45
CA SER A 171 -19.83 -7.22 -6.19
C SER A 171 -18.54 -7.21 -5.36
N ARG A 172 -17.73 -6.15 -5.48
CA ARG A 172 -16.52 -5.98 -4.65
C ARG A 172 -16.87 -5.60 -3.23
N ILE A 173 -17.85 -4.72 -3.04
CA ILE A 173 -18.35 -4.34 -1.71
C ILE A 173 -18.96 -5.57 -1.02
N ASP A 174 -19.86 -6.29 -1.71
CA ASP A 174 -20.46 -7.54 -1.20
C ASP A 174 -19.38 -8.55 -0.78
N LEU A 175 -18.33 -8.69 -1.60
CA LEU A 175 -17.23 -9.61 -1.34
C LEU A 175 -16.38 -9.16 -0.15
N PHE A 176 -16.12 -7.85 -0.01
CA PHE A 176 -15.44 -7.28 1.13
C PHE A 176 -16.19 -7.60 2.42
N ASP A 177 -17.50 -7.32 2.46
CA ASP A 177 -18.36 -7.58 3.62
C ASP A 177 -18.42 -9.07 3.97
N ALA A 178 -18.51 -9.93 2.95
CA ALA A 178 -18.54 -11.38 3.14
C ALA A 178 -17.23 -11.92 3.73
N ILE A 179 -16.08 -11.40 3.30
CA ILE A 179 -14.77 -11.79 3.85
C ILE A 179 -14.61 -11.23 5.26
N LEU A 180 -15.03 -9.99 5.50
CA LEU A 180 -15.00 -9.36 6.82
C LEU A 180 -15.79 -10.18 7.85
N ALA A 181 -17.03 -10.54 7.52
CA ALA A 181 -17.89 -11.35 8.40
C ALA A 181 -17.23 -12.69 8.76
N ARG A 182 -16.67 -13.37 7.76
CA ARG A 182 -16.00 -14.68 7.94
C ARG A 182 -14.65 -14.60 8.64
N ALA A 183 -13.92 -13.49 8.50
CA ALA A 183 -12.66 -13.31 9.19
C ALA A 183 -12.84 -13.40 10.71
N ILE A 184 -13.96 -12.86 11.22
CA ILE A 184 -14.31 -12.86 12.64
C ILE A 184 -14.77 -14.25 13.12
N GLU A 185 -15.44 -15.01 12.25
CA GLU A 185 -15.86 -16.39 12.54
C GLU A 185 -14.68 -17.40 12.53
N SER A 186 -13.50 -17.01 12.05
CA SER A 186 -12.35 -17.90 11.98
C SER A 186 -11.83 -18.29 13.37
N PRO A 187 -11.73 -19.60 13.70
CA PRO A 187 -11.18 -20.05 14.98
C PRO A 187 -9.66 -19.83 15.08
N LEU A 188 -8.98 -19.54 13.96
CA LEU A 188 -7.54 -19.33 13.89
C LEU A 188 -7.23 -17.84 13.96
N LYS A 189 -6.78 -17.37 15.14
CA LYS A 189 -6.41 -15.97 15.40
C LYS A 189 -5.45 -15.40 14.34
N GLU A 190 -4.49 -16.20 13.89
CA GLU A 190 -3.56 -15.80 12.83
C GLU A 190 -4.25 -15.50 11.50
N GLN A 191 -5.21 -16.34 11.11
CA GLN A 191 -5.96 -16.13 9.87
C GLN A 191 -6.87 -14.92 9.98
N GLN A 192 -7.52 -14.74 11.14
CA GLN A 192 -8.38 -13.60 11.43
C GLN A 192 -7.64 -12.28 11.19
N TRP A 193 -6.53 -12.02 11.88
CA TRP A 193 -5.84 -10.73 11.69
C TRP A 193 -5.18 -10.61 10.31
N LYS A 194 -4.75 -11.71 9.67
CA LYS A 194 -4.22 -11.65 8.29
C LYS A 194 -5.27 -11.16 7.31
N MET A 195 -6.48 -11.71 7.36
CA MET A 195 -7.59 -11.29 6.48
C MET A 195 -7.98 -9.84 6.75
N LEU A 196 -8.19 -9.46 8.02
CA LEU A 196 -8.58 -8.08 8.37
C LEU A 196 -7.52 -7.04 7.97
N THR A 197 -6.24 -7.34 8.16
CA THR A 197 -5.13 -6.46 7.74
C THR A 197 -5.10 -6.30 6.22
N LYS A 198 -5.48 -7.34 5.46
CA LYS A 198 -5.54 -7.30 4.00
C LYS A 198 -6.74 -6.50 3.50
N LEU A 199 -7.90 -6.66 4.13
CA LEU A 199 -9.07 -5.80 3.88
C LEU A 199 -8.74 -4.33 4.15
N ALA A 200 -8.05 -4.00 5.25
CA ALA A 200 -7.61 -2.63 5.54
C ALA A 200 -6.67 -2.07 4.46
N LYS A 201 -5.77 -2.90 3.92
CA LYS A 201 -4.92 -2.51 2.77
C LYS A 201 -5.71 -2.27 1.50
N GLN A 202 -6.76 -3.05 1.27
CA GLN A 202 -7.62 -2.90 0.09
C GLN A 202 -8.37 -1.57 0.11
N LEU A 203 -8.73 -1.01 1.27
CA LEU A 203 -9.33 0.33 1.32
C LEU A 203 -8.45 1.40 0.66
N ARG A 204 -7.13 1.18 0.62
CA ARG A 204 -6.14 2.08 0.00
C ARG A 204 -5.94 1.86 -1.50
N SER A 205 -6.65 0.93 -2.13
CA SER A 205 -6.59 0.79 -3.58
C SER A 205 -7.30 1.97 -4.26
N SER A 206 -6.92 2.28 -5.49
CA SER A 206 -7.61 3.27 -6.34
C SER A 206 -9.06 2.89 -6.67
N GLU A 207 -9.54 1.77 -6.15
CA GLU A 207 -10.90 1.29 -6.36
C GLU A 207 -11.90 1.98 -5.44
N TRP A 208 -11.44 2.50 -4.30
CA TRP A 208 -12.27 3.26 -3.36
C TRP A 208 -12.33 4.75 -3.69
N THR A 209 -11.63 5.15 -4.76
CA THR A 209 -11.77 6.44 -5.42
C THR A 209 -12.55 6.25 -6.72
N ARG A 210 -13.54 7.10 -6.99
CA ARG A 210 -14.26 7.10 -8.28
C ARG A 210 -13.35 7.53 -9.43
N ASP A 211 -12.31 8.30 -9.13
CA ASP A 211 -11.19 8.55 -10.03
C ASP A 211 -10.26 7.32 -10.06
N ARG A 212 -10.03 6.77 -11.26
CA ARG A 212 -9.10 5.63 -11.45
C ARG A 212 -7.65 5.94 -11.05
N ASN A 213 -7.32 7.22 -10.88
CA ASN A 213 -6.02 7.72 -10.46
C ASN A 213 -5.98 7.96 -8.94
N GLY A 214 -5.96 6.88 -8.16
CA GLY A 214 -5.76 6.94 -6.69
C GLY A 214 -4.45 7.62 -6.24
N LEU A 215 -3.58 7.97 -7.19
CA LEU A 215 -2.41 8.83 -7.00
C LEU A 215 -2.77 10.23 -6.50
N ARG A 216 -3.95 10.77 -6.86
CA ARG A 216 -4.42 12.07 -6.35
C ARG A 216 -4.59 12.06 -4.83
N ALA A 217 -5.23 11.02 -4.31
CA ALA A 217 -5.38 10.81 -2.87
C ALA A 217 -4.02 10.68 -2.17
N LEU A 218 -3.07 9.97 -2.79
CA LEU A 218 -1.70 9.84 -2.27
C LEU A 218 -0.88 11.14 -2.34
N ALA A 219 -1.23 12.05 -3.26
CA ALA A 219 -0.63 13.38 -3.39
C ALA A 219 -1.31 14.44 -2.50
N GLY A 220 -2.34 14.07 -1.73
CA GLY A 220 -3.14 15.02 -0.95
C GLY A 220 -4.02 15.93 -1.80
N GLU A 221 -4.19 15.61 -3.08
CA GLU A 221 -5.10 16.30 -3.97
C GLU A 221 -6.55 15.86 -3.71
N PRO A 222 -7.54 16.75 -3.94
CA PRO A 222 -8.93 16.36 -3.89
C PRO A 222 -9.20 15.14 -4.78
N TYR A 223 -9.88 14.14 -4.24
CA TYR A 223 -10.39 12.98 -4.97
C TYR A 223 -11.87 12.78 -4.64
N ASP A 224 -12.55 11.99 -5.47
CA ASP A 224 -13.96 11.63 -5.29
C ASP A 224 -14.05 10.26 -4.58
N PRO A 225 -14.18 10.22 -3.23
CA PRO A 225 -14.32 8.98 -2.49
C PRO A 225 -15.63 8.27 -2.79
N ARG A 226 -15.62 6.94 -2.70
CA ARG A 226 -16.87 6.18 -2.62
C ARG A 226 -17.60 6.44 -1.30
N PRO A 227 -18.94 6.52 -1.30
CA PRO A 227 -19.70 6.72 -0.07
C PRO A 227 -19.57 5.55 0.92
N GLU A 228 -19.29 4.33 0.45
CA GLU A 228 -19.15 3.15 1.31
C GLU A 228 -17.84 3.12 2.11
N LEU A 229 -16.86 3.94 1.74
CA LEU A 229 -15.52 3.93 2.32
C LEU A 229 -15.50 4.18 3.83
N GLU A 230 -16.29 5.15 4.30
CA GLU A 230 -16.43 5.43 5.74
C GLU A 230 -16.97 4.21 6.49
N THR A 231 -18.08 3.64 6.01
CA THR A 231 -18.70 2.45 6.60
C THR A 231 -17.72 1.28 6.67
N GLN A 232 -16.94 1.04 5.61
CA GLN A 232 -15.99 -0.06 5.58
C GLN A 232 -14.77 0.15 6.47
N PHE A 233 -14.32 1.39 6.60
CA PHE A 233 -13.29 1.76 7.56
C PHE A 233 -13.76 1.52 8.99
N ASP A 234 -14.97 1.96 9.33
CA ASP A 234 -15.57 1.82 10.66
C ASP A 234 -15.84 0.36 11.03
N ASN A 235 -16.32 -0.41 10.05
CA ASN A 235 -16.51 -1.83 10.18
C ASN A 235 -15.20 -2.52 10.57
N LEU A 236 -14.07 -2.20 9.94
CA LEU A 236 -12.76 -2.74 10.31
C LEU A 236 -12.27 -2.22 11.66
N LEU A 237 -12.42 -0.93 11.93
CA LEU A 237 -12.04 -0.30 13.20
C LEU A 237 -12.74 -0.97 14.38
N SER A 238 -14.03 -1.30 14.23
CA SER A 238 -14.83 -2.00 15.24
C SER A 238 -14.31 -3.40 15.59
N LYS A 239 -13.44 -4.00 14.74
CA LYS A 239 -12.91 -5.35 14.98
C LYS A 239 -11.62 -5.37 15.79
N ILE A 240 -10.92 -4.24 15.92
CA ILE A 240 -9.71 -4.13 16.74
C ILE A 240 -9.88 -4.75 18.13
N PRO A 241 -10.90 -4.42 18.95
CA PRO A 241 -11.02 -4.97 20.30
C PRO A 241 -11.12 -6.50 20.35
N LEU A 242 -11.56 -7.15 19.26
CA LEU A 242 -11.73 -8.60 19.18
C LEU A 242 -10.40 -9.35 18.93
N LEU A 243 -9.34 -8.63 18.56
CA LEU A 243 -8.05 -9.24 18.19
C LEU A 243 -7.10 -9.38 19.37
N ASP A 244 -6.14 -10.29 19.22
CA ASP A 244 -4.96 -10.34 20.10
C ASP A 244 -4.03 -9.15 19.86
N ALA A 245 -3.00 -8.98 20.70
CA ALA A 245 -2.11 -7.82 20.63
C ALA A 245 -1.42 -7.68 19.25
N VAL A 246 -1.02 -8.79 18.64
CA VAL A 246 -0.40 -8.81 17.31
C VAL A 246 -1.38 -8.34 16.25
N GLY A 247 -2.61 -8.86 16.27
CA GLY A 247 -3.66 -8.49 15.34
C GLY A 247 -4.10 -7.04 15.50
N ARG A 248 -4.27 -6.57 16.75
CA ARG A 248 -4.55 -5.16 17.08
C ARG A 248 -3.49 -4.24 16.52
N ALA A 249 -2.21 -4.55 16.73
CA ALA A 249 -1.11 -3.74 16.23
C ALA A 249 -1.08 -3.67 14.70
N LYS A 250 -1.25 -4.82 14.02
CA LYS A 250 -1.24 -4.90 12.55
C LYS A 250 -2.43 -4.17 11.92
N LEU A 251 -3.64 -4.41 12.43
CA LEU A 251 -4.84 -3.75 11.91
C LEU A 251 -4.81 -2.25 12.17
N SER A 252 -4.43 -1.81 13.38
CA SER A 252 -4.29 -0.38 13.71
C SER A 252 -3.26 0.31 12.80
N THR A 253 -2.13 -0.36 12.50
CA THR A 253 -1.10 0.16 11.60
C THR A 253 -1.66 0.41 10.20
N GLU A 254 -2.39 -0.56 9.63
CA GLU A 254 -2.93 -0.40 8.27
C GLU A 254 -4.09 0.59 8.20
N LEU A 255 -4.95 0.65 9.23
CA LEU A 255 -6.01 1.66 9.31
C LEU A 255 -5.43 3.07 9.49
N ALA A 256 -4.39 3.25 10.31
CA ALA A 256 -3.70 4.54 10.46
C ALA A 256 -3.09 5.01 9.12
N LYS A 257 -2.47 4.09 8.36
CA LYS A 257 -1.99 4.38 6.99
C LYS A 257 -3.12 4.72 6.02
N GLY A 258 -4.36 4.32 6.31
CA GLY A 258 -5.55 4.59 5.50
C GLY A 258 -6.29 5.87 5.85
N LEU A 259 -5.92 6.59 6.92
CA LEU A 259 -6.67 7.78 7.38
C LEU A 259 -6.78 8.89 6.33
N PHE A 260 -5.79 9.02 5.44
CA PHE A 260 -5.83 9.99 4.33
C PHE A 260 -7.01 9.76 3.37
N LEU A 261 -7.54 8.54 3.30
CA LEU A 261 -8.69 8.17 2.47
C LEU A 261 -10.01 8.74 2.98
N LEU A 262 -10.03 9.24 4.22
CA LEU A 262 -11.21 9.91 4.78
C LEU A 262 -11.11 11.43 4.68
N TYR A 263 -9.94 11.95 4.29
CA TYR A 263 -9.65 13.39 4.29
C TYR A 263 -10.56 14.20 3.36
N CYS A 264 -10.94 13.65 2.20
CA CYS A 264 -11.86 14.32 1.28
C CYS A 264 -13.34 14.14 1.63
N LEU A 265 -13.67 13.24 2.58
CA LEU A 265 -15.03 13.11 3.11
C LEU A 265 -15.28 14.18 4.17
N ASP A 266 -14.48 14.16 5.24
CA ASP A 266 -14.57 15.13 6.34
C ASP A 266 -13.28 15.11 7.18
N LYS A 267 -12.66 16.28 7.39
CA LYS A 267 -11.46 16.40 8.25
C LYS A 267 -11.75 16.07 9.71
N LYS A 268 -12.98 16.33 10.18
CA LYS A 268 -13.39 16.00 11.55
C LYS A 268 -13.52 14.48 11.73
N LEU A 269 -14.02 13.78 10.71
CA LEU A 269 -14.04 12.32 10.69
C LEU A 269 -12.62 11.74 10.83
N VAL A 270 -11.64 12.29 10.10
CA VAL A 270 -10.23 11.87 10.23
C VAL A 270 -9.75 12.02 11.67
N LEU A 271 -10.03 13.16 12.31
CA LEU A 271 -9.62 13.43 13.69
C LEU A 271 -10.25 12.44 14.69
N ASP A 272 -11.55 12.17 14.56
CA ASP A 272 -12.25 11.25 15.47
C ASP A 272 -11.69 9.82 15.34
N ARG A 273 -11.52 9.33 14.10
CA ARG A 273 -10.94 7.99 13.85
C ARG A 273 -9.46 7.91 14.22
N TYR A 274 -8.71 8.99 14.05
CA TYR A 274 -7.34 9.10 14.55
C TYR A 274 -7.30 8.93 16.07
N ARG A 275 -8.15 9.65 16.81
CA ARG A 275 -8.21 9.57 18.27
C ARG A 275 -8.60 8.18 18.75
N ASP A 276 -9.53 7.51 18.06
CA ASP A 276 -9.91 6.14 18.40
C ASP A 276 -8.79 5.13 18.13
N LEU A 277 -8.11 5.22 16.98
CA LEU A 277 -6.93 4.41 16.71
C LEU A 277 -5.83 4.67 17.74
N ARG A 278 -5.60 5.93 18.12
CA ARG A 278 -4.60 6.30 19.12
C ARG A 278 -4.89 5.62 20.47
N LYS A 279 -6.13 5.64 20.94
CA LYS A 279 -6.55 4.92 22.17
C LYS A 279 -6.22 3.43 22.09
N TRP A 280 -6.52 2.79 20.95
CA TRP A 280 -6.21 1.37 20.77
C TRP A 280 -4.71 1.08 20.79
N VAL A 281 -3.92 1.96 20.19
CA VAL A 281 -2.46 1.84 20.12
C VAL A 281 -1.82 2.07 21.49
N GLU A 282 -2.33 3.00 22.29
CA GLU A 282 -1.87 3.23 23.66
C GLU A 282 -2.18 2.04 24.59
N ALA A 283 -3.29 1.35 24.35
CA ALA A 283 -3.67 0.15 25.11
C ALA A 283 -2.88 -1.11 24.73
N LEU A 284 -2.03 -1.06 23.70
CA LEU A 284 -1.19 -2.20 23.31
C LEU A 284 -0.03 -2.41 24.31
N PRO A 285 0.45 -3.65 24.49
CA PRO A 285 1.76 -3.87 25.10
C PRO A 285 2.86 -3.12 24.33
N GLU A 286 3.82 -2.57 25.07
CA GLU A 286 4.87 -1.68 24.54
C GLU A 286 5.59 -2.23 23.30
N ILE A 287 5.95 -3.52 23.32
CA ILE A 287 6.62 -4.24 22.22
C ILE A 287 5.84 -4.23 20.88
N PHE A 288 4.57 -3.85 20.89
CA PHE A 288 3.72 -3.78 19.71
C PHE A 288 3.33 -2.35 19.31
N GLN A 289 3.78 -1.32 20.05
CA GLN A 289 3.36 0.06 19.86
C GLN A 289 4.11 0.77 18.72
N ALA A 290 5.35 0.40 18.43
CA ALA A 290 6.22 1.20 17.56
C ALA A 290 5.67 1.39 16.14
N LYS A 291 5.33 0.29 15.44
CA LYS A 291 4.77 0.33 14.07
C LYS A 291 3.46 1.12 13.95
N PRO A 292 2.43 0.88 14.78
CA PRO A 292 1.22 1.67 14.69
C PRO A 292 1.45 3.13 15.09
N ARG A 293 2.36 3.43 16.03
CA ARG A 293 2.74 4.82 16.34
C ARG A 293 3.44 5.52 15.19
N ASN A 294 4.31 4.83 14.45
CA ASN A 294 4.88 5.36 13.20
C ASN A 294 3.76 5.77 12.24
N ALA A 295 2.83 4.85 11.97
CA ALA A 295 1.72 5.11 11.04
C ALA A 295 0.83 6.27 11.50
N LEU A 296 0.51 6.36 12.80
CA LEU A 296 -0.22 7.49 13.38
C LEU A 296 0.59 8.78 13.30
N GLY A 297 1.90 8.75 13.55
CA GLY A 297 2.79 9.89 13.40
C GLY A 297 2.69 10.48 11.99
N ARG A 298 2.75 9.64 10.95
CA ARG A 298 2.59 10.07 9.55
C ARG A 298 1.19 10.61 9.26
N ALA A 299 0.17 10.05 9.89
CA ALA A 299 -1.21 10.44 9.66
C ALA A 299 -1.58 11.84 10.19
N ILE A 300 -0.75 12.43 11.07
CA ILE A 300 -0.98 13.77 11.65
C ILE A 300 -1.14 14.84 10.56
N GLN A 301 -0.46 14.71 9.41
CA GLN A 301 -0.59 15.67 8.31
C GLN A 301 -2.02 15.79 7.76
N TRP A 302 -2.86 14.77 7.94
CA TRP A 302 -4.25 14.75 7.48
C TRP A 302 -5.24 15.30 8.51
N LEU A 303 -4.76 15.67 9.69
CA LEU A 303 -5.61 16.27 10.73
C LEU A 303 -5.93 17.75 10.41
N PRO A 304 -7.01 18.29 11.02
CA PRO A 304 -7.23 19.74 11.06
C PRO A 304 -5.98 20.47 11.56
N GLU A 305 -5.66 21.60 10.93
CA GLU A 305 -4.40 22.33 11.12
C GLU A 305 -4.16 22.69 12.60
N GLU A 306 -5.22 23.13 13.26
CA GLU A 306 -5.26 23.51 14.66
C GLU A 306 -4.92 22.37 15.64
N GLU A 307 -5.06 21.11 15.22
CA GLU A 307 -4.78 19.92 16.05
C GLU A 307 -3.36 19.36 15.81
N ARG A 308 -2.76 19.64 14.64
CA ARG A 308 -1.52 18.96 14.19
C ARG A 308 -0.37 19.10 15.17
N MET A 309 -0.16 20.31 15.69
CA MET A 309 0.98 20.59 16.57
C MET A 309 0.84 19.92 17.94
N ALA A 310 -0.38 19.88 18.48
CA ALA A 310 -0.67 19.22 19.74
C ALA A 310 -0.46 17.70 19.62
N GLU A 311 -1.00 17.10 18.56
CA GLU A 311 -0.86 15.68 18.27
C GLU A 311 0.60 15.28 17.93
N TYR A 312 1.33 16.15 17.23
CA TYR A 312 2.75 15.98 16.96
C TYR A 312 3.56 15.85 18.26
N ARG A 313 3.40 16.81 19.18
CA ARG A 313 4.11 16.78 20.46
C ARG A 313 3.70 15.60 21.33
N TYR A 314 2.42 15.25 21.32
CA TYR A 314 1.91 14.09 22.02
C TYR A 314 2.62 12.81 21.54
N MET A 315 2.62 12.58 20.22
CA MET A 315 3.24 11.40 19.62
C MET A 315 4.77 11.39 19.78
N LEU A 316 5.42 12.55 19.70
CA LEU A 316 6.85 12.70 19.98
C LEU A 316 7.20 12.28 21.41
N ASN A 317 6.45 12.77 22.39
CA ASN A 317 6.67 12.43 23.80
C ASN A 317 6.37 10.95 24.08
N ALA A 318 5.28 10.43 23.51
CA ALA A 318 4.93 9.03 23.64
C ALA A 318 6.04 8.13 23.05
N ALA A 319 6.54 8.43 21.85
CA ALA A 319 7.61 7.66 21.21
C ALA A 319 8.93 7.73 22.00
N LYS A 320 9.28 8.89 22.57
CA LYS A 320 10.47 9.06 23.43
C LYS A 320 10.46 8.13 24.65
N GLN A 321 9.28 7.80 25.18
CA GLN A 321 9.10 6.96 26.37
C GLN A 321 9.23 5.46 26.09
N LEU A 322 9.28 5.03 24.83
CA LEU A 322 9.50 3.62 24.51
C LEU A 322 10.93 3.17 24.88
N LEU A 323 11.04 1.95 25.40
CA LEU A 323 12.28 1.27 25.74
C LEU A 323 12.84 0.49 24.53
N THR A 324 11.97 0.04 23.63
CA THR A 324 12.32 -0.74 22.44
C THR A 324 11.71 -0.13 21.19
N ASP A 325 12.37 -0.30 20.04
CA ASP A 325 11.90 0.14 18.72
C ASP A 325 11.54 1.65 18.68
N LYS A 326 12.31 2.46 19.40
CA LYS A 326 12.07 3.90 19.53
C LYS A 326 12.24 4.61 18.19
N GLY A 327 13.23 4.23 17.40
CA GLY A 327 13.47 4.78 16.07
C GLY A 327 12.30 4.54 15.13
N GLU A 328 11.73 3.33 15.14
CA GLU A 328 10.56 2.97 14.34
C GLU A 328 9.37 3.88 14.70
N ALA A 329 9.07 4.04 15.99
CA ALA A 329 7.98 4.91 16.43
C ALA A 329 8.20 6.39 16.04
N LEU A 330 9.45 6.87 16.16
CA LEU A 330 9.86 8.23 15.83
C LEU A 330 9.86 8.52 14.33
N ALA A 331 10.16 7.52 13.50
CA ALA A 331 10.29 7.64 12.05
C ALA A 331 9.00 8.07 11.33
N GLY A 332 7.84 8.07 12.00
CA GLY A 332 6.61 8.60 11.41
C GLY A 332 6.46 10.13 11.47
N LEU A 333 7.17 10.78 12.41
CA LEU A 333 6.98 12.20 12.72
C LEU A 333 7.58 13.19 11.72
N PRO A 334 8.68 12.90 11.00
CA PRO A 334 9.23 13.85 10.04
C PRO A 334 8.24 14.30 8.94
N GLU A 335 7.34 13.42 8.51
CA GLU A 335 6.29 13.77 7.53
C GLU A 335 5.23 14.71 8.12
N ALA A 336 4.87 14.53 9.39
CA ALA A 336 3.97 15.44 10.08
C ALA A 336 4.58 16.83 10.26
N LEU A 337 5.89 16.87 10.55
CA LEU A 337 6.63 18.11 10.77
C LEU A 337 6.56 19.05 9.55
N VAL A 338 6.62 18.51 8.33
CA VAL A 338 6.49 19.27 7.07
C VAL A 338 5.22 20.11 7.00
N ASN A 339 4.14 19.65 7.65
CA ASN A 339 2.81 20.26 7.58
C ASN A 339 2.51 21.20 8.76
N LEU A 340 3.53 21.50 9.58
CA LEU A 340 3.50 22.52 10.63
C LEU A 340 3.92 23.88 10.08
N THR A 341 3.65 24.95 10.83
CA THR A 341 4.12 26.30 10.47
C THR A 341 5.65 26.38 10.51
N ALA A 342 6.24 27.34 9.79
CA ALA A 342 7.70 27.51 9.76
C ALA A 342 8.31 27.70 11.16
N THR A 343 7.65 28.47 12.03
CA THR A 343 8.09 28.69 13.42
C THR A 343 8.02 27.43 14.26
N GLU A 344 6.99 26.60 14.07
CA GLU A 344 6.88 25.31 14.74
C GLU A 344 7.94 24.32 14.23
N GLN A 345 8.16 24.27 12.92
CA GLN A 345 9.22 23.46 12.32
C GLN A 345 10.59 23.82 12.89
N ASP A 346 10.95 25.09 12.92
CA ASP A 346 12.23 25.56 13.47
C ASP A 346 12.40 25.16 14.93
N LYS A 347 11.35 25.28 15.75
CA LYS A 347 11.40 24.90 17.17
C LYS A 347 11.58 23.40 17.34
N GLU A 348 10.77 22.60 16.66
CA GLU A 348 10.81 21.15 16.84
C GLU A 348 12.09 20.54 16.22
N LEU A 349 12.58 21.05 15.09
CA LEU A 349 13.86 20.62 14.51
C LEU A 349 15.03 20.87 15.46
N LYS A 350 15.03 21.96 16.24
CA LYS A 350 16.02 22.17 17.30
C LYS A 350 15.91 21.11 18.40
N VAL A 351 14.69 20.77 18.84
CA VAL A 351 14.47 19.66 19.79
C VAL A 351 15.00 18.34 19.23
N TRP A 352 14.79 18.07 17.94
CA TRP A 352 15.37 16.88 17.31
C TRP A 352 16.89 16.89 17.36
N LYS A 353 17.50 17.97 16.89
CA LYS A 353 18.96 18.11 16.77
C LYS A 353 19.65 18.07 18.12
N ASP A 354 19.17 18.85 19.09
CA ASP A 354 19.90 19.16 20.32
C ASP A 354 19.51 18.22 21.47
N GLU A 355 18.29 17.69 21.48
CA GLU A 355 17.80 16.85 22.58
C GLU A 355 17.58 15.39 22.19
N LEU A 356 17.00 15.13 21.02
CA LEU A 356 16.54 13.78 20.68
C LEU A 356 17.65 12.92 20.08
N ILE A 357 18.24 13.34 18.96
CA ILE A 357 19.29 12.56 18.28
C ILE A 357 20.46 12.20 19.23
N PRO A 358 20.98 13.12 20.07
CA PRO A 358 22.07 12.80 20.98
C PRO A 358 21.71 11.76 22.06
N LYS A 359 20.43 11.65 22.41
CA LYS A 359 19.92 10.70 23.42
C LYS A 359 19.49 9.36 22.83
N LEU A 360 19.49 9.20 21.50
CA LEU A 360 19.24 7.92 20.86
C LEU A 360 20.52 7.08 20.92
N GLU A 361 20.59 6.18 21.89
CA GLU A 361 21.77 5.33 22.13
C GLU A 361 21.94 4.24 21.07
N GLN A 362 20.85 3.67 20.57
CA GLN A 362 20.90 2.58 19.60
C GLN A 362 21.15 3.10 18.19
N ALA A 363 22.17 2.55 17.53
CA ALA A 363 22.50 2.90 16.14
C ALA A 363 21.36 2.57 15.17
N SER A 364 20.60 1.50 15.41
CA SER A 364 19.40 1.13 14.65
C SER A 364 18.33 2.21 14.73
N ASP A 365 18.07 2.75 15.92
CA ASP A 365 17.06 3.79 16.12
C ASP A 365 17.46 5.09 15.39
N ARG A 366 18.73 5.50 15.52
CA ARG A 366 19.26 6.66 14.79
C ARG A 366 19.12 6.48 13.29
N LYS A 367 19.49 5.30 12.77
CA LYS A 367 19.38 4.97 11.35
C LYS A 367 17.94 5.08 10.82
N GLN A 368 16.97 4.53 11.55
CA GLN A 368 15.55 4.64 11.20
C GLN A 368 15.07 6.10 11.15
N VAL A 369 15.50 6.93 12.11
CA VAL A 369 15.20 8.36 12.10
C VAL A 369 15.85 9.07 10.92
N GLY A 370 17.13 8.80 10.64
CA GLY A 370 17.83 9.37 9.50
C GLY A 370 17.13 9.04 8.18
N HIS A 371 16.70 7.78 8.00
CA HIS A 371 15.92 7.34 6.85
C HIS A 371 14.58 8.07 6.73
N ALA A 372 13.90 8.34 7.84
CA ALA A 372 12.63 9.07 7.80
C ALA A 372 12.78 10.55 7.45
N PHE A 373 13.90 11.19 7.81
CA PHE A 373 14.14 12.60 7.53
C PHE A 373 14.53 12.89 6.07
N ILE A 374 15.23 11.97 5.39
CA ILE A 374 15.69 12.16 4.00
C ILE A 374 14.57 12.60 3.02
N PRO A 375 13.44 11.88 2.90
CA PRO A 375 12.41 12.23 1.92
C PRO A 375 11.69 13.55 2.21
N VAL A 376 11.76 14.04 3.46
CA VAL A 376 11.07 15.27 3.86
C VAL A 376 11.94 16.53 3.77
N LEU A 377 13.26 16.40 3.61
CA LEU A 377 14.20 17.54 3.55
C LEU A 377 13.79 18.61 2.55
N ARG A 378 13.27 18.18 1.40
CA ARG A 378 12.83 19.05 0.30
C ARG A 378 11.53 19.79 0.58
N ASN A 379 10.72 19.30 1.51
CA ASN A 379 9.38 19.83 1.80
C ASN A 379 9.35 20.76 3.02
N LEU A 380 10.47 20.90 3.75
CA LEU A 380 10.56 21.85 4.87
C LEU A 380 10.32 23.29 4.38
N THR A 381 9.91 24.22 5.22
CA THR A 381 9.43 25.53 4.74
C THR A 381 10.53 26.50 4.30
N SER A 382 11.76 26.33 4.78
CA SER A 382 12.84 27.29 4.59
C SER A 382 14.19 26.62 4.35
N THR A 383 15.16 27.40 3.87
CA THR A 383 16.55 26.96 3.77
C THR A 383 17.15 26.63 5.15
N SER A 384 16.82 27.40 6.19
CA SER A 384 17.31 27.15 7.56
C SER A 384 16.77 25.84 8.13
N THR A 385 15.47 25.58 7.97
CA THR A 385 14.86 24.31 8.39
C THR A 385 15.46 23.12 7.63
N SER A 386 15.69 23.23 6.32
CA SER A 386 16.39 22.19 5.53
C SER A 386 17.82 21.94 5.99
N GLU A 387 18.57 22.99 6.33
CA GLU A 387 19.93 22.85 6.86
C GLU A 387 19.93 22.08 8.19
N VAL A 388 19.03 22.43 9.11
CA VAL A 388 18.88 21.73 10.40
C VAL A 388 18.41 20.28 10.18
N GLY A 389 17.45 20.06 9.28
CA GLY A 389 16.99 18.72 8.89
C GLY A 389 18.13 17.86 8.34
N LEU A 390 18.97 18.42 7.47
CA LEU A 390 20.12 17.69 6.92
C LEU A 390 21.16 17.40 8.01
N SER A 391 21.40 18.33 8.94
CA SER A 391 22.25 18.10 10.11
C SER A 391 21.72 16.94 10.98
N ILE A 392 20.40 16.82 11.15
CA ILE A 392 19.77 15.68 11.85
C ILE A 392 20.07 14.37 11.11
N VAL A 393 19.91 14.33 9.78
CA VAL A 393 20.23 13.13 8.97
C VAL A 393 21.70 12.75 9.12
N LEU A 394 22.61 13.71 8.97
CA LEU A 394 24.05 13.47 9.06
C LEU A 394 24.45 12.95 10.44
N ASN A 395 23.94 13.55 11.52
CA ASN A 395 24.21 13.09 12.88
C ASN A 395 23.62 11.70 13.14
N SER A 396 22.44 11.41 12.57
CA SER A 396 21.78 10.11 12.70
C SER A 396 22.55 8.99 11.98
N LEU A 397 23.19 9.30 10.85
CA LEU A 397 23.90 8.34 10.01
C LEU A 397 25.43 8.37 10.21
N LYS A 398 25.94 9.19 11.13
CA LYS A 398 27.39 9.40 11.33
C LYS A 398 28.16 8.11 11.60
N GLU A 399 27.56 7.19 12.33
CA GLU A 399 28.17 5.90 12.70
C GLU A 399 27.75 4.75 11.78
N MET A 400 26.94 5.01 10.75
CA MET A 400 26.52 3.99 9.81
C MET A 400 27.72 3.39 9.08
N SER A 401 27.77 2.06 9.03
CA SER A 401 28.57 1.26 8.10
C SER A 401 27.70 0.91 6.89
N VAL A 402 28.25 1.04 5.67
CA VAL A 402 27.52 0.73 4.44
C VAL A 402 27.71 -0.76 4.13
N GLU A 403 26.93 -1.61 4.80
CA GLU A 403 27.12 -3.07 4.71
C GLU A 403 26.10 -3.74 3.78
N ASN A 404 24.92 -3.13 3.60
CA ASN A 404 23.82 -3.73 2.88
C ASN A 404 23.29 -2.83 1.74
N ASN A 405 22.43 -3.40 0.90
CA ASN A 405 21.85 -2.69 -0.25
C ASN A 405 20.91 -1.54 0.19
N GLU A 406 20.27 -1.66 1.36
CA GLU A 406 19.39 -0.60 1.89
C GLU A 406 20.19 0.65 2.23
N ASP A 407 21.40 0.51 2.77
CA ASP A 407 22.30 1.63 3.11
C ASP A 407 22.82 2.34 1.87
N ARG A 408 23.07 1.59 0.80
CA ARG A 408 23.44 2.16 -0.50
C ARG A 408 22.28 2.95 -1.09
N LEU A 409 21.07 2.40 -1.06
CA LEU A 409 19.86 3.10 -1.51
C LEU A 409 19.60 4.37 -0.71
N LEU A 410 19.82 4.32 0.61
CA LEU A 410 19.70 5.47 1.51
C LEU A 410 20.64 6.61 1.15
N LEU A 411 21.93 6.29 0.94
CA LEU A 411 22.93 7.28 0.52
C LEU A 411 22.62 7.86 -0.85
N HIS A 412 22.17 7.02 -1.78
CA HIS A 412 21.72 7.46 -3.08
C HIS A 412 20.50 8.41 -3.00
N GLU A 413 19.52 8.09 -2.15
CA GLU A 413 18.34 8.93 -1.91
C GLU A 413 18.69 10.27 -1.25
N LEU A 414 19.63 10.26 -0.29
CA LEU A 414 20.17 11.49 0.31
C LEU A 414 20.80 12.39 -0.76
N LYS A 415 21.66 11.84 -1.62
CA LYS A 415 22.25 12.59 -2.74
C LYS A 415 21.16 13.18 -3.64
N LEU A 416 20.18 12.38 -4.06
CA LEU A 416 19.08 12.84 -4.92
C LEU A 416 18.30 13.99 -4.28
N ASN A 417 18.02 13.91 -2.97
CA ASN A 417 17.32 14.98 -2.26
C ASN A 417 18.14 16.28 -2.20
N ILE A 418 19.47 16.19 -2.13
CA ILE A 418 20.34 17.38 -2.17
C ILE A 418 20.40 17.96 -3.58
N THR A 419 20.63 17.13 -4.60
CA THR A 419 20.81 17.60 -5.98
C THR A 419 19.50 18.10 -6.61
N ALA A 420 18.36 17.53 -6.25
CA ALA A 420 17.05 18.00 -6.69
C ALA A 420 16.67 19.37 -6.09
N ASN A 421 17.32 19.80 -5.01
CA ASN A 421 17.00 21.04 -4.29
C ASN A 421 17.84 22.21 -4.81
N SER A 422 17.61 22.60 -6.07
CA SER A 422 18.43 23.64 -6.74
C SER A 422 18.35 25.01 -6.06
N ASP A 423 17.22 25.30 -5.41
CA ASP A 423 16.90 26.65 -4.94
C ASP A 423 17.23 26.88 -3.46
N ARG A 424 17.53 25.80 -2.70
CA ARG A 424 17.89 25.89 -1.28
C ARG A 424 19.40 25.88 -1.08
N GLY A 425 19.93 26.81 -0.31
CA GLY A 425 21.37 26.90 -0.02
C GLY A 425 21.79 26.12 1.22
N PHE A 426 22.61 25.07 1.06
CA PHE A 426 23.26 24.40 2.18
C PHE A 426 24.61 25.06 2.49
N SER A 427 25.05 25.03 3.75
CA SER A 427 26.39 25.53 4.08
C SER A 427 27.49 24.61 3.54
N SER A 428 28.69 25.17 3.31
CA SER A 428 29.85 24.37 2.88
C SER A 428 30.24 23.31 3.91
N GLU A 429 30.01 23.56 5.19
CA GLU A 429 30.31 22.62 6.28
C GLU A 429 29.38 21.41 6.22
N THR A 430 28.08 21.65 6.07
CA THR A 430 27.07 20.60 5.93
C THR A 430 27.29 19.78 4.66
N LEU A 431 27.59 20.42 3.52
CA LEU A 431 27.94 19.72 2.29
C LEU A 431 29.24 18.91 2.42
N GLY A 432 30.23 19.40 3.18
CA GLY A 432 31.44 18.64 3.50
C GLY A 432 31.12 17.35 4.26
N SER A 433 30.22 17.45 5.25
CA SER A 433 29.75 16.29 6.02
C SER A 433 28.95 15.29 5.17
N VAL A 434 28.22 15.77 4.17
CA VAL A 434 27.57 14.91 3.17
C VAL A 434 28.62 14.13 2.36
N LEU A 435 29.68 14.79 1.88
CA LEU A 435 30.76 14.10 1.18
C LEU A 435 31.41 13.03 2.06
N ASP A 436 31.69 13.35 3.34
CA ASP A 436 32.26 12.39 4.29
C ASP A 436 31.37 11.16 4.47
N LEU A 437 30.05 11.36 4.51
CA LEU A 437 29.09 10.26 4.62
C LEU A 437 29.00 9.43 3.32
N LEU A 438 28.93 10.09 2.16
CA LEU A 438 28.85 9.43 0.85
C LEU A 438 30.15 8.68 0.52
N LYS A 439 31.31 9.15 0.97
CA LYS A 439 32.61 8.49 0.78
C LYS A 439 32.70 7.10 1.43
N LYS A 440 31.79 6.78 2.35
CA LYS A 440 31.66 5.44 2.94
C LYS A 440 31.05 4.40 1.99
N SER A 441 30.46 4.81 0.87
CA SER A 441 29.93 3.88 -0.13
C SER A 441 31.04 3.13 -0.85
N GLU A 442 30.66 2.13 -1.66
CA GLU A 442 31.62 1.45 -2.52
C GLU A 442 32.34 2.44 -3.45
N PRO A 443 33.58 2.14 -3.89
CA PRO A 443 34.34 3.03 -4.76
C PRO A 443 33.62 3.40 -6.05
N THR A 444 32.79 2.53 -6.61
CA THR A 444 31.98 2.84 -7.82
C THR A 444 30.91 3.86 -7.52
N ASP A 445 30.13 3.64 -6.45
CA ASP A 445 29.03 4.52 -6.05
C ASP A 445 29.57 5.90 -5.63
N TRP A 446 30.72 5.92 -4.96
CA TRP A 446 31.40 7.14 -4.56
C TRP A 446 31.78 8.01 -5.76
N LYS A 447 32.34 7.40 -6.81
CA LYS A 447 32.68 8.11 -8.06
C LYS A 447 31.45 8.75 -8.70
N ASP A 448 30.35 8.00 -8.78
CA ASP A 448 29.10 8.52 -9.33
C ASP A 448 28.50 9.63 -8.48
N HIS A 449 28.51 9.48 -7.15
CA HIS A 449 28.07 10.50 -6.21
C HIS A 449 28.88 11.80 -6.35
N LEU A 450 30.20 11.69 -6.46
CA LEU A 450 31.11 12.84 -6.60
C LEU A 450 30.89 13.58 -7.92
N LEU A 451 30.72 12.85 -9.03
CA LEU A 451 30.42 13.43 -10.35
C LEU A 451 29.06 14.13 -10.38
N ASP A 452 28.04 13.54 -9.77
CA ASP A 452 26.71 14.14 -9.68
C ASP A 452 26.72 15.44 -8.85
N LEU A 453 27.47 15.46 -7.74
CA LEU A 453 27.61 16.64 -6.88
C LEU A 453 28.42 17.75 -7.56
N ASP A 454 29.52 17.43 -8.27
CA ASP A 454 30.27 18.40 -9.08
C ASP A 454 29.35 19.05 -10.13
N ASN A 455 28.59 18.26 -10.87
CA ASN A 455 27.66 18.77 -11.88
C ASN A 455 26.58 19.68 -11.27
N TRP A 456 25.98 19.25 -10.17
CA TRP A 456 25.00 20.07 -9.44
C TRP A 456 25.61 21.39 -8.97
N LEU A 457 26.81 21.36 -8.38
CA LEU A 457 27.47 22.55 -7.85
C LEU A 457 27.79 23.55 -8.97
N ARG A 458 28.24 23.07 -10.12
CA ARG A 458 28.48 23.90 -11.32
C ARG A 458 27.20 24.57 -11.80
N LEU A 459 26.11 23.81 -11.95
CA LEU A 459 24.81 24.35 -12.34
C LEU A 459 24.31 25.41 -11.35
N LYS A 460 24.56 25.20 -10.06
CA LYS A 460 24.19 26.14 -9.01
C LYS A 460 25.01 27.43 -9.07
N MET A 461 26.33 27.32 -9.21
CA MET A 461 27.25 28.46 -9.34
C MET A 461 27.01 29.28 -10.62
N LEU A 462 26.54 28.65 -11.70
CA LEU A 462 26.11 29.33 -12.92
C LEU A 462 24.82 30.15 -12.72
N LYS A 463 23.91 29.68 -11.87
CA LYS A 463 22.64 30.38 -11.58
C LYS A 463 22.82 31.48 -10.54
N ASN A 464 23.66 31.25 -9.54
CA ASN A 464 23.89 32.18 -8.45
C ASN A 464 25.31 32.01 -7.92
N ARG A 465 26.17 33.01 -8.12
CA ARG A 465 27.59 32.92 -7.75
C ARG A 465 27.73 33.09 -6.23
N GLU A 466 27.59 31.97 -5.52
CA GLU A 466 27.62 31.95 -4.06
C GLU A 466 29.05 31.69 -3.56
N ASN A 467 29.77 32.74 -3.16
CA ASN A 467 31.14 32.62 -2.62
C ASN A 467 31.27 31.60 -1.48
N ARG A 468 30.18 31.34 -0.74
CA ARG A 468 30.11 30.33 0.33
C ARG A 468 30.30 28.88 -0.17
N LEU A 469 30.15 28.61 -1.46
CA LEU A 469 30.30 27.27 -2.05
C LEU A 469 31.71 27.01 -2.64
N LEU A 470 32.58 28.01 -2.67
CA LEU A 470 33.95 27.85 -3.17
C LEU A 470 34.77 26.80 -2.39
N PRO A 471 34.66 26.67 -1.06
CA PRO A 471 35.42 25.65 -0.33
C PRO A 471 35.00 24.23 -0.70
N ILE A 472 33.69 23.99 -0.89
CA ILE A 472 33.20 22.67 -1.31
C ILE A 472 33.55 22.37 -2.77
N GLU A 473 33.52 23.38 -3.65
CA GLU A 473 33.96 23.23 -5.05
C GLU A 473 35.41 22.80 -5.13
N LYS A 474 36.28 23.44 -4.35
CA LYS A 474 37.70 23.08 -4.29
C LYS A 474 37.87 21.64 -3.81
N ARG A 475 37.20 21.26 -2.71
CA ARG A 475 37.29 19.90 -2.16
C ARG A 475 36.87 18.83 -3.18
N ILE A 476 35.75 19.04 -3.89
CA ILE A 476 35.28 18.10 -4.91
C ILE A 476 36.29 17.97 -6.05
N LYS A 477 36.89 19.08 -6.49
CA LYS A 477 37.94 19.04 -7.52
C LYS A 477 39.18 18.28 -7.07
N ASP A 478 39.61 18.50 -5.82
CA ASP A 478 40.76 17.80 -5.24
C ASP A 478 40.49 16.28 -5.20
N GLU A 479 39.31 15.86 -4.73
CA GLU A 479 38.90 14.44 -4.69
C GLU A 479 38.72 13.81 -6.09
N LEU A 480 38.19 14.55 -7.08
CA LEU A 480 38.11 14.10 -8.48
C LEU A 480 39.52 13.91 -9.09
N SER A 481 40.45 14.82 -8.78
CA SER A 481 41.83 14.74 -9.26
C SER A 481 42.54 13.52 -8.70
N GLU A 482 42.37 13.23 -7.40
CA GLU A 482 42.91 12.02 -6.76
C GLU A 482 42.41 10.73 -7.42
N LEU A 483 41.18 10.73 -7.93
CA LEU A 483 40.55 9.58 -8.57
C LEU A 483 40.77 9.51 -10.09
N ASN A 484 41.53 10.45 -10.68
CA ASN A 484 41.70 10.61 -12.12
C ASN A 484 40.37 10.65 -12.89
N LEU A 485 39.35 11.30 -12.32
CA LEU A 485 38.03 11.44 -12.93
C LEU A 485 37.90 12.79 -13.62
N GLN A 486 37.33 12.78 -14.82
CA GLN A 486 36.93 14.00 -15.51
C GLN A 486 35.48 14.36 -15.17
N PRO A 487 35.16 15.65 -15.00
CA PRO A 487 33.79 16.12 -14.84
C PRO A 487 32.89 15.63 -15.99
N ARG A 488 31.64 15.25 -15.69
CA ARG A 488 30.67 14.85 -16.73
C ARG A 488 30.33 15.99 -17.70
N PHE A 489 30.51 17.23 -17.26
CA PHE A 489 30.37 18.43 -18.08
C PHE A 489 31.62 19.28 -17.92
N GLU A 490 32.36 19.49 -19.01
CA GLU A 490 33.25 20.64 -19.09
C GLU A 490 32.37 21.89 -19.26
N PRO A 491 32.46 22.89 -18.37
CA PRO A 491 31.81 24.15 -18.64
C PRO A 491 32.41 24.67 -19.96
N ILE A 492 31.54 25.05 -20.88
CA ILE A 492 31.95 25.86 -22.02
C ILE A 492 32.41 27.19 -21.43
N THR A 493 33.69 27.29 -21.04
CA THR A 493 34.41 28.54 -20.84
C THR A 493 34.67 29.15 -22.21
N ASP A 494 33.62 29.40 -22.97
CA ASP A 494 33.69 30.23 -24.14
C ASP A 494 33.46 31.67 -23.66
N PRO A 495 34.45 32.56 -23.77
CA PRO A 495 34.30 33.98 -23.43
C PRO A 495 33.08 34.64 -24.08
N LEU A 496 32.55 34.05 -25.16
CA LEU A 496 31.36 34.52 -25.87
C LEU A 496 30.03 34.25 -25.13
N LEU A 497 29.97 33.27 -24.21
CA LEU A 497 28.78 33.06 -23.37
C LEU A 497 28.66 34.12 -22.25
N ALA A 498 29.79 34.65 -21.78
CA ALA A 498 29.79 35.83 -20.91
C ALA A 498 29.33 37.10 -21.66
N ALA A 499 29.59 37.18 -22.98
CA ALA A 499 29.07 38.24 -23.84
C ALA A 499 27.54 38.12 -24.11
N LEU A 500 26.90 37.01 -23.72
CA LEU A 500 25.45 36.82 -23.78
C LEU A 500 24.72 37.22 -22.47
N GLU A 501 25.43 37.56 -21.38
CA GLU A 501 24.79 38.08 -20.16
C GLU A 501 23.96 39.36 -20.35
N PRO A 502 24.36 40.34 -21.20
CA PRO A 502 23.51 41.50 -21.50
C PRO A 502 22.17 41.12 -22.14
N TRP A 503 22.11 39.99 -22.86
CA TRP A 503 20.91 39.54 -23.60
C TRP A 503 19.86 38.86 -22.72
N ARG A 504 20.19 38.52 -21.46
CA ARG A 504 19.24 37.90 -20.51
C ARG A 504 18.39 38.92 -19.77
N ASN A 505 18.87 40.16 -19.67
CA ASN A 505 18.24 41.23 -18.90
C ASN A 505 17.25 42.11 -19.71
N ASP A 506 17.27 42.05 -21.05
CA ASP A 506 16.33 42.81 -21.90
C ASP A 506 15.12 41.97 -22.35
N ARG A 507 14.31 41.48 -21.39
CA ARG A 507 13.03 40.79 -21.69
C ARG A 507 11.87 41.74 -22.05
N HIS A 508 12.15 42.95 -22.53
CA HIS A 508 11.13 43.95 -22.87
C HIS A 508 11.33 44.64 -24.22
N ALA A 509 11.77 43.92 -25.26
CA ALA A 509 11.73 44.42 -26.64
C ALA A 509 10.69 43.64 -27.46
N THR A 510 9.70 44.37 -27.99
CA THR A 510 8.43 43.90 -28.56
C THR A 510 8.45 43.61 -30.06
N ASP A 511 9.60 43.42 -30.70
CA ASP A 511 9.66 43.37 -32.17
C ASP A 511 10.05 42.01 -32.76
N GLN A 512 9.22 41.51 -33.69
CA GLN A 512 9.30 40.18 -34.31
C GLN A 512 10.46 40.02 -35.30
N SER A 513 11.02 41.11 -35.83
CA SER A 513 12.13 41.07 -36.79
C SER A 513 13.46 40.60 -36.15
N ASP A 514 13.60 40.82 -34.84
CA ASP A 514 14.81 40.49 -34.08
C ASP A 514 14.88 39.00 -33.72
N ASN A 515 13.73 38.32 -33.70
CA ASN A 515 13.64 36.89 -33.43
C ASN A 515 14.19 36.05 -34.60
N ASN A 516 13.99 36.48 -35.85
CA ASN A 516 14.50 35.73 -37.01
C ASN A 516 16.03 35.81 -37.15
N ARG A 517 16.65 36.95 -36.77
CA ARG A 517 18.13 37.05 -36.70
C ARG A 517 18.73 36.15 -35.61
N ARG A 518 18.06 36.01 -34.46
CA ARG A 518 18.49 35.12 -33.36
C ARG A 518 18.43 33.64 -33.71
N HIS A 519 17.40 33.21 -34.44
CA HIS A 519 17.29 31.81 -34.88
C HIS A 519 18.33 31.44 -35.95
N GLN A 520 18.65 32.38 -36.85
CA GLN A 520 19.68 32.15 -37.87
C GLN A 520 21.07 31.99 -37.22
N SER A 521 21.42 32.79 -36.21
CA SER A 521 22.72 32.67 -35.52
C SER A 521 22.85 31.38 -34.71
N ILE A 522 21.74 30.87 -34.13
CA ILE A 522 21.72 29.56 -33.45
C ILE A 522 21.89 28.42 -34.47
N ALA A 523 21.21 28.51 -35.61
CA ALA A 523 21.33 27.51 -36.68
C ALA A 523 22.74 27.48 -37.28
N ASP A 524 23.36 28.65 -37.46
CA ASP A 524 24.73 28.75 -37.97
C ASP A 524 25.78 28.27 -36.94
N TRP A 525 25.53 28.50 -35.64
CA TRP A 525 26.35 27.92 -34.56
C TRP A 525 26.26 26.38 -34.50
N ILE A 526 25.06 25.81 -34.65
CA ILE A 526 24.85 24.35 -34.71
C ILE A 526 25.55 23.76 -35.95
N LYS A 527 25.45 24.41 -37.12
CA LYS A 527 26.12 23.98 -38.34
C LYS A 527 27.66 24.01 -38.23
N ALA A 528 28.21 25.06 -37.62
CA ALA A 528 29.66 25.16 -37.42
C ALA A 528 30.23 24.06 -36.51
N ARG A 529 29.40 23.51 -35.60
CA ARG A 529 29.81 22.46 -34.66
C ARG A 529 29.60 21.05 -35.18
N LEU A 530 28.58 20.83 -36.03
CA LEU A 530 28.33 19.55 -36.70
C LEU A 530 29.26 19.31 -37.91
N GLY A 531 29.88 20.35 -38.47
CA GLY A 531 30.87 20.23 -39.55
C GLY A 531 32.28 19.81 -39.12
N ARG A 532 32.52 19.50 -37.84
CA ARG A 532 33.82 19.06 -37.29
C ARG A 532 33.78 17.64 -36.68
N GLN A 533 32.87 16.78 -37.15
CA GLN A 533 32.95 15.33 -36.95
C GLN A 533 33.31 14.63 -38.25
#